data_AF-A0A920S046-F1
#
_entry.id   AF-A0A920S046-F1
#
_cell.length_a   1.000
_cell.length_b   1.000
_cell.length_c   1.000
_cell.angle_alpha   90.00
_cell.angle_beta   90.00
_cell.angle_gamma   90.00
#
_symmetry.space_group_name_H-M   'P 1'
#
loop_
_entity.id
_entity.type
_entity.pdbx_description
1 polymer ?
#
loop_
_entity_poly.entity_id
_entity_poly.type
_entity_poly.pdbx_seq_one_letter_code
_entity_poly.pdbx_strand_id
1 'polypeptide(L)'
;MNMMKFSDFLDSAKDNFIAVIGIQEKATPTEMMPIHPNAVSQTIFFGPYRTILNVPAQITIPYDKEKISNPENIKPIVYNELTAEFEFHPKVRKNYKNKIDLTNGTYTFETQVLGQFVLAEINN
;
A
#
# COMPACT_ATOMS: atom_id res chain seq x y z
N MET A 1 -24.40 -39.29 -5.20
CA MET A 1 -24.34 -37.82 -5.24
C MET A 1 -24.00 -37.36 -3.84
N ASN A 2 -22.72 -37.10 -3.56
CA ASN A 2 -22.29 -36.70 -2.22
C ASN A 2 -22.64 -35.22 -2.00
N MET A 3 -23.36 -34.96 -0.92
CA MET A 3 -23.76 -33.64 -0.46
C MET A 3 -22.51 -32.93 0.08
N MET A 4 -22.03 -31.89 -0.60
CA MET A 4 -20.96 -31.02 -0.06
C MET A 4 -21.42 -30.44 1.27
N LYS A 5 -20.67 -30.71 2.34
CA LYS A 5 -20.87 -30.06 3.64
C LYS A 5 -20.29 -28.65 3.55
N PHE A 6 -21.01 -27.67 4.10
CA PHE A 6 -20.56 -26.27 4.23
C PHE A 6 -19.21 -26.09 4.95
N SER A 7 -18.65 -27.14 5.57
CA SER A 7 -17.34 -27.15 6.23
C SER A 7 -16.15 -27.21 5.28
N ASP A 8 -16.36 -27.49 3.99
CA ASP A 8 -15.27 -27.54 3.01
C ASP A 8 -14.96 -26.15 2.41
N PHE A 9 -15.44 -25.09 3.06
CA PHE A 9 -15.08 -23.72 2.75
C PHE A 9 -13.62 -23.51 3.17
N LEU A 10 -12.70 -23.61 2.20
CA LEU A 10 -11.26 -23.35 2.29
C LEU A 10 -10.89 -22.38 3.43
N ASP A 11 -10.63 -22.92 4.62
CA ASP A 11 -10.27 -22.16 5.83
C ASP A 11 -8.76 -21.83 5.88
N SER A 12 -7.94 -22.43 5.01
CA SER A 12 -6.49 -22.37 5.12
C SER A 12 -5.90 -20.95 5.00
N ALA A 13 -6.52 -20.07 4.23
CA ALA A 13 -6.08 -18.67 4.11
C ALA A 13 -6.55 -17.78 5.28
N LYS A 14 -7.53 -18.23 6.08
CA LYS A 14 -7.88 -17.59 7.35
C LYS A 14 -6.97 -18.05 8.48
N ASP A 15 -6.52 -19.30 8.43
CA ASP A 15 -5.71 -19.90 9.50
C ASP A 15 -4.27 -19.36 9.50
N ASN A 16 -3.66 -19.13 8.33
CA ASN A 16 -2.30 -18.59 8.23
C ASN A 16 -2.13 -17.65 7.03
N PHE A 17 -1.79 -16.38 7.30
CA PHE A 17 -1.36 -15.40 6.30
C PHE A 17 0.10 -15.00 6.56
N ILE A 18 0.97 -15.22 5.57
CA ILE A 18 2.35 -14.74 5.61
C ILE A 18 2.43 -13.47 4.78
N ALA A 19 2.63 -12.34 5.45
CA ALA A 19 2.88 -11.06 4.81
C ALA A 19 4.38 -10.83 4.64
N VAL A 20 4.77 -10.22 3.52
CA VAL A 20 6.13 -9.70 3.33
C VAL A 20 6.06 -8.18 3.29
N ILE A 21 6.88 -7.51 4.07
CA ILE A 21 7.00 -6.05 4.08
C ILE A 21 8.47 -5.70 3.86
N GLY A 22 8.75 -4.81 2.91
CA GLY A 22 10.12 -4.40 2.64
C GLY A 22 10.21 -3.25 1.66
N ILE A 23 11.39 -2.67 1.58
CA ILE A 23 11.75 -1.77 0.48
C ILE A 23 11.92 -2.66 -0.75
N GLN A 24 11.27 -2.32 -1.86
CA GLN A 24 11.29 -3.17 -3.04
C GLN A 24 11.85 -2.44 -4.27
N GLU A 25 12.78 -3.11 -4.94
CA GLU A 25 13.23 -2.86 -6.31
C GLU A 25 12.39 -3.70 -7.30
N LYS A 26 12.48 -3.47 -8.62
CA LYS A 26 11.68 -4.27 -9.56
C LYS A 26 12.01 -5.77 -9.39
N ALA A 27 11.05 -6.63 -9.73
CA ALA A 27 11.27 -8.08 -9.77
C ALA A 27 12.49 -8.44 -10.67
N THR A 28 12.77 -7.61 -11.67
CA THR A 28 14.02 -7.61 -12.42
C THR A 28 15.10 -6.84 -11.64
N PRO A 29 16.10 -7.51 -11.03
CA PRO A 29 17.05 -6.89 -10.10
C PRO A 29 18.02 -5.89 -10.75
N THR A 30 18.02 -5.78 -12.08
CA THR A 30 18.85 -4.82 -12.82
C THR A 30 18.14 -3.50 -13.12
N GLU A 31 16.85 -3.39 -12.80
CA GLU A 31 16.07 -2.19 -13.07
C GLU A 31 15.57 -1.54 -11.79
N MET A 32 15.90 -0.26 -11.63
CA MET A 32 15.36 0.53 -10.54
C MET A 32 13.85 0.68 -10.69
N MET A 33 13.13 0.65 -9.56
CA MET A 33 11.76 1.12 -9.53
C MET A 33 11.71 2.58 -10.00
N PRO A 34 10.66 2.98 -10.73
CA PRO A 34 10.45 4.39 -10.99
C PRO A 34 10.37 5.15 -9.67
N ILE A 35 10.79 6.42 -9.69
CA ILE A 35 10.72 7.30 -8.54
C ILE A 35 9.79 8.42 -8.91
N HIS A 36 8.68 8.56 -8.16
CA HIS A 36 7.79 9.70 -8.34
C HIS A 36 8.53 11.00 -7.94
N PRO A 37 8.50 12.07 -8.75
CA PRO A 37 9.32 13.28 -8.51
C PRO A 37 9.03 13.95 -7.16
N ASN A 38 7.78 13.84 -6.70
CA ASN A 38 7.35 14.40 -5.41
C ASN A 38 7.32 13.35 -4.29
N ALA A 39 8.02 12.23 -4.43
CA ALA A 39 8.07 11.20 -3.40
C ALA A 39 8.73 11.73 -2.13
N VAL A 40 8.02 11.59 -1.01
CA VAL A 40 8.49 11.92 0.33
C VAL A 40 8.75 10.65 1.16
N SER A 41 8.61 9.46 0.59
CA SER A 41 9.02 8.19 1.20
C SER A 41 9.73 7.29 0.18
N GLN A 42 10.36 6.22 0.67
CA GLN A 42 10.73 5.09 -0.18
C GLN A 42 9.49 4.32 -0.64
N THR A 43 9.65 3.52 -1.70
CA THR A 43 8.66 2.53 -2.13
C THR A 43 8.66 1.34 -1.17
N ILE A 44 7.53 1.10 -0.53
CA ILE A 44 7.34 -0.02 0.39
C ILE A 44 6.40 -1.04 -0.25
N PHE A 45 6.87 -2.27 -0.35
CA PHE A 45 6.08 -3.42 -0.75
C PHE A 45 5.37 -4.04 0.44
N PHE A 46 4.10 -4.35 0.23
CA PHE A 46 3.30 -5.22 1.07
C PHE A 46 2.84 -6.38 0.20
N GLY A 47 3.20 -7.59 0.60
CA GLY A 47 3.03 -8.81 -0.18
C GLY A 47 2.22 -9.89 0.53
N PRO A 48 1.74 -10.90 -0.22
CA PRO A 48 1.96 -11.10 -1.65
C PRO A 48 1.29 -10.03 -2.53
N TYR A 49 1.89 -9.70 -3.68
CA TYR A 49 1.39 -8.65 -4.57
C TYR A 49 -0.04 -8.96 -5.05
N ARG A 50 -0.91 -7.94 -5.09
CA ARG A 50 -2.33 -8.04 -5.44
C ARG A 50 -3.17 -8.98 -4.55
N THR A 51 -2.71 -9.25 -3.33
CA THR A 51 -3.57 -9.89 -2.32
C THR A 51 -4.75 -8.99 -1.99
N ILE A 52 -5.97 -9.51 -2.13
CA ILE A 52 -7.21 -8.82 -1.77
C ILE A 52 -7.60 -9.19 -0.33
N LEU A 53 -7.82 -8.17 0.49
CA LEU A 53 -8.28 -8.34 1.87
C LEU A 53 -9.80 -8.17 1.94
N ASN A 54 -10.47 -9.04 2.69
CA ASN A 54 -11.92 -8.99 2.86
C ASN A 54 -12.41 -7.80 3.69
N VAL A 55 -11.50 -7.17 4.43
CA VAL A 55 -11.71 -5.93 5.17
C VAL A 55 -10.55 -4.97 4.88
N PRO A 56 -10.77 -3.64 4.88
CA PRO A 56 -9.69 -2.68 4.67
C PRO A 56 -8.57 -2.84 5.71
N ALA A 57 -7.33 -3.03 5.27
CA ALA A 57 -6.17 -2.96 6.15
C ALA A 57 -5.71 -1.51 6.29
N GLN A 58 -5.17 -1.18 7.47
CA GLN A 58 -4.46 0.08 7.69
C GLN A 58 -2.96 -0.17 7.51
N ILE A 59 -2.36 0.59 6.61
CA ILE A 59 -0.93 0.59 6.35
C ILE A 59 -0.34 1.91 6.85
N THR A 60 0.77 1.83 7.56
CA THR A 60 1.54 2.99 8.05
C THR A 60 2.90 3.01 7.36
N ILE A 61 3.23 4.12 6.71
CA ILE A 61 4.52 4.31 6.03
C ILE A 61 5.22 5.53 6.63
N PRO A 62 6.52 5.45 6.95
CA PRO A 62 7.30 6.62 7.33
C PRO A 62 7.58 7.52 6.12
N TYR A 63 7.60 8.82 6.34
CA TYR A 63 8.00 9.82 5.36
C TYR A 63 9.16 10.67 5.86
N ASP A 64 9.89 11.24 4.92
CA ASP A 64 10.98 12.18 5.13
C ASP A 64 10.41 13.58 5.39
N LYS A 65 10.51 14.04 6.63
CA LYS A 65 10.01 15.34 7.07
C LYS A 65 10.70 16.52 6.39
N GLU A 66 11.94 16.34 5.92
CA GLU A 66 12.71 17.40 5.28
C GLU A 66 12.27 17.64 3.83
N LYS A 67 11.55 16.69 3.24
CA LYS A 67 11.03 16.76 1.85
C LYS A 67 9.61 17.30 1.74
N ILE A 68 9.01 17.72 2.85
CA ILE A 68 7.59 18.12 2.90
C ILE A 68 7.50 19.62 3.13
N SER A 69 6.67 20.28 2.33
CA SER A 69 6.30 21.68 2.50
C SER A 69 4.97 21.84 3.23
N ASN A 70 4.00 20.96 2.98
CA ASN A 70 2.68 20.94 3.59
C ASN A 70 2.23 19.48 3.87
N PRO A 71 2.25 19.04 5.14
CA PRO A 71 1.86 17.68 5.51
C PRO A 71 0.45 17.25 5.08
N GLU A 72 -0.50 18.17 4.89
CA GLU A 72 -1.87 17.87 4.43
C GLU A 72 -1.92 17.42 2.94
N ASN A 73 -0.87 17.75 2.18
CA ASN A 73 -0.73 17.39 0.77
C ASN A 73 -0.09 16.01 0.57
N ILE A 74 0.32 15.32 1.64
CA ILE A 74 0.80 13.95 1.55
C ILE A 74 -0.35 13.03 1.13
N LYS A 75 -0.14 12.30 0.03
CA LYS A 75 -1.05 11.28 -0.49
C LYS A 75 -0.32 9.95 -0.70
N PRO A 76 -0.98 8.82 -0.41
CA PRO A 76 -0.49 7.53 -0.86
C PRO A 76 -0.68 7.41 -2.38
N ILE A 77 0.34 6.90 -3.06
CA ILE A 77 0.31 6.50 -4.46
C ILE A 77 0.73 5.02 -4.53
N VAL A 78 0.21 4.32 -5.54
CA VAL A 78 0.43 2.88 -5.74
C VAL A 78 1.08 2.66 -7.10
N TYR A 79 2.07 1.78 -7.15
CA TYR A 79 2.67 1.39 -8.42
C TYR A 79 1.72 0.48 -9.20
N ASN A 80 1.48 0.81 -10.46
CA ASN A 80 0.73 -0.01 -11.39
C ASN A 80 1.69 -0.63 -12.41
N GLU A 81 1.89 -1.94 -12.30
CA GLU A 81 2.76 -2.70 -13.23
C GLU A 81 2.29 -2.67 -14.69
N LEU A 82 1.00 -2.44 -14.96
CA LEU A 82 0.47 -2.42 -16.33
C LEU A 82 0.85 -1.14 -17.06
N THR A 83 0.82 0.00 -16.36
CA THR A 83 1.21 1.31 -16.88
C THR A 83 2.68 1.62 -16.61
N ALA A 84 3.33 0.84 -15.74
CA ALA A 84 4.67 1.07 -15.21
C ALA A 84 4.84 2.44 -14.53
N GLU A 85 3.75 2.98 -13.98
CA GLU A 85 3.69 4.30 -13.36
C GLU A 85 3.09 4.25 -11.95
N PHE A 86 3.29 5.32 -11.18
CA PHE A 86 2.57 5.50 -9.93
C PHE A 86 1.26 6.23 -10.17
N GLU A 87 0.19 5.69 -9.58
CA GLU A 87 -1.15 6.22 -9.67
C GLU A 87 -1.67 6.59 -8.28
N PHE A 88 -2.67 7.47 -8.21
CA PHE A 88 -3.31 7.79 -6.93
C PHE A 88 -3.90 6.54 -6.31
N HIS A 89 -3.56 6.29 -5.04
CA HIS A 89 -4.20 5.21 -4.30
C HIS A 89 -5.68 5.58 -4.04
N PRO A 90 -6.64 4.71 -4.43
CA PRO A 90 -8.05 5.00 -4.28
C PRO A 90 -8.50 4.89 -2.83
N LYS A 91 -9.38 5.80 -2.39
CA LYS A 91 -10.02 5.67 -1.07
C LYS A 91 -10.86 4.39 -1.00
N VAL A 92 -10.56 3.54 -0.02
CA VAL A 92 -11.33 2.30 0.22
C VAL A 92 -12.72 2.61 0.79
N ARG A 93 -12.79 3.52 1.77
CA ARG A 93 -14.05 3.94 2.40
C ARG A 93 -14.19 5.46 2.31
N LYS A 94 -15.38 5.92 1.89
CA LYS A 94 -15.67 7.36 1.69
C LYS A 94 -15.38 8.22 2.93
N ASN A 95 -15.71 7.68 4.11
CA ASN A 95 -15.62 8.40 5.39
C ASN A 95 -14.32 8.17 6.15
N TYR A 96 -13.41 7.33 5.63
CA TYR A 96 -12.10 7.16 6.27
C TYR A 96 -11.24 8.39 6.02
N LYS A 97 -10.63 8.88 7.09
CA LYS A 97 -9.62 9.94 7.06
C LYS A 97 -8.27 9.30 7.30
N ASN A 98 -7.35 9.50 6.36
CA ASN A 98 -5.96 9.14 6.56
C ASN A 98 -5.42 9.87 7.78
N LYS A 99 -4.50 9.23 8.50
CA LYS A 99 -3.93 9.77 9.73
C LYS A 99 -2.50 10.18 9.45
N ILE A 100 -2.13 11.37 9.89
CA ILE A 100 -0.77 11.85 9.82
C ILE A 100 -0.23 12.02 11.24
N ASP A 101 0.95 11.46 11.49
CA ASP A 101 1.69 11.61 12.74
C ASP A 101 2.94 12.45 12.45
N LEU A 102 2.85 13.75 12.76
CA LEU A 102 3.95 14.70 12.55
C LEU A 102 5.12 14.44 13.52
N THR A 103 4.85 13.86 14.68
CA THR A 103 5.87 13.58 15.69
C THR A 103 6.75 12.42 15.26
N ASN A 104 6.14 11.33 14.78
CA ASN A 104 6.88 10.15 14.30
C ASN A 104 7.20 10.20 12.81
N GLY A 105 6.60 11.13 12.05
CA GLY A 105 6.80 11.23 10.61
C GLY A 105 6.19 10.06 9.85
N THR A 106 4.95 9.69 10.19
CA THR A 106 4.27 8.56 9.55
C THR A 106 2.90 8.93 9.00
N TYR A 107 2.50 8.24 7.95
CA TYR A 107 1.19 8.41 7.32
C TYR A 107 0.47 7.06 7.27
N THR A 108 -0.76 7.04 7.78
CA THR A 108 -1.61 5.84 7.81
C THR A 108 -2.79 5.99 6.86
N PHE A 109 -2.95 5.03 5.95
CA PHE A 109 -4.08 4.97 5.01
C PHE A 109 -4.68 3.57 4.96
N GLU A 110 -5.87 3.46 4.37
CA GLU A 110 -6.52 2.16 4.15
C GLU A 110 -6.20 1.61 2.78
N THR A 111 -5.96 0.32 2.66
CA THR A 111 -5.99 -0.39 1.38
C THR A 111 -6.77 -1.70 1.49
N GLN A 112 -7.36 -2.12 0.38
CA GLN A 112 -7.96 -3.45 0.25
C GLN A 112 -7.11 -4.40 -0.60
N VAL A 113 -6.14 -3.86 -1.34
CA VAL A 113 -5.24 -4.62 -2.20
C VAL A 113 -3.81 -4.33 -1.76
N LEU A 114 -3.05 -5.38 -1.44
CA LEU A 114 -1.63 -5.25 -1.13
C LEU A 114 -0.81 -5.00 -2.42
N GLY A 115 0.26 -4.23 -2.29
CA GLY A 115 1.04 -3.78 -3.43
C GLY A 115 2.25 -2.94 -3.01
N GLN A 116 2.76 -2.15 -3.95
CA GLN A 116 3.89 -1.26 -3.74
C GLN A 116 3.38 0.18 -3.59
N PHE A 117 3.66 0.79 -2.45
CA PHE A 117 3.15 2.11 -2.10
C PHE A 117 4.29 3.09 -1.86
N VAL A 118 4.04 4.34 -2.22
CA VAL A 118 4.88 5.51 -1.92
C VAL A 118 3.99 6.59 -1.33
N LEU A 119 4.56 7.45 -0.49
CA LEU A 119 3.96 8.71 -0.09
C LEU A 119 4.54 9.81 -0.97
N ALA A 120 3.67 10.64 -1.55
CA ALA A 120 4.08 11.80 -2.33
C ALA A 120 3.38 13.07 -1.84
N GLU A 121 4.08 14.19 -1.90
CA GLU A 121 3.49 15.51 -1.69
C GLU A 121 2.87 15.99 -3.01
N ILE A 122 1.54 16.05 -3.07
CA ILE A 122 0.83 16.40 -4.29
C ILE A 122 0.00 17.65 -4.02
N ASN A 123 0.40 18.74 -4.66
CA ASN A 123 -0.33 20.01 -4.64
C ASN A 123 -1.56 19.88 -5.54
N ASN A 124 -2.75 20.05 -4.95
CA ASN A 124 -4.01 20.15 -5.69
C ASN A 124 -4.13 21.48 -6.42
#